data_AF-A0A834A6Y8-F1
#
_entry.id   AF-A0A834A6Y8-F1
#
_cell.length_a   1.000
_cell.length_b   1.000
_cell.length_c   1.000
_cell.angle_alpha   90.00
_cell.angle_beta   90.00
_cell.angle_gamma   90.00
#
_symmetry.space_group_name_H-M   'P 1'
#
loop_
_entity.id
_entity.type
_entity.pdbx_description
1 polymer ?
#
loop_
_entity_poly.entity_id
_entity_poly.type
_entity_poly.pdbx_seq_one_letter_code
_entity_poly.pdbx_strand_id
1 'polypeptide(L)'
;MVAKKKKEIQVTALTICHQDLETLRSLADVEGKNLASLLLRCVQLTDGVSQIHCVKQIVPLLEEADKNGTCDPTIRSCLDILAGIYLSLSLKNPLKKVLASSLNCLHEFFLTEAIQSFTSRLQEELNTTDVYSYRKVIDNISSCMENFNLGITSVNNLLENVLHFLQKSLIEISEENRKFAGNHLVQTQLMNDLMVGIRVSVTLVQKTQGLQGTHLAISSSPAWRSMCGLLSIFTRFLNDDDLLRTIQSTSGLAVILFIKAMFHPPEKIPDLISSLLLRSVDYESIPEWFLNSCRSLCCADVSESALLFLCQGTLTMLDWQNGRMGPSGEALLLDTVRVLFTLSSQIKESALEMFLSRILASWTNSAICVLESSSPSLKDSLNGNSSIIKRLLEYVYTHWEHPLDALRHQTKIIFRNILQMHQLTLKEAELDKSDLAADHFIFELTQSLLRLEWHIKGKYICLGCLVDCIGVERILALAKTIPSQILEVMGDQSLVPYASDLLEIMFKNHKSHLKSQAVDSTWIDKWHETWVSPLLYILCEGNLDQKSYVIDYYLPKLLNCNPESLSYMVKILQTSADAKTGKKVIFFCLF
;
A
#
# COMPACT_ATOMS: atom_id res chain seq x y z
N MET A 1 11.85 1.13 28.20
CA MET A 1 12.70 1.24 26.99
C MET A 1 13.21 -0.15 26.62
N VAL A 2 12.48 -0.87 25.76
CA VAL A 2 12.82 -2.27 25.41
C VAL A 2 13.95 -2.23 24.39
N ALA A 3 15.14 -2.70 24.79
CA ALA A 3 16.30 -2.80 23.93
C ALA A 3 16.00 -3.76 22.76
N LYS A 4 15.93 -3.23 21.54
CA LYS A 4 15.93 -4.03 20.31
C LYS A 4 17.25 -4.82 20.26
N LYS A 5 17.21 -6.13 20.52
CA LYS A 5 18.31 -7.04 20.16
C LYS A 5 18.53 -6.93 18.65
N LYS A 6 19.65 -6.33 18.24
CA LYS A 6 20.16 -6.41 16.87
C LYS A 6 20.35 -7.89 16.56
N LYS A 7 19.52 -8.46 15.67
CA LYS A 7 19.81 -9.76 15.07
C LYS A 7 21.09 -9.58 14.26
N GLU A 8 22.19 -10.18 14.72
CA GLU A 8 23.37 -10.36 13.88
C GLU A 8 22.94 -11.16 12.66
N ILE A 9 23.05 -10.53 11.49
CA ILE A 9 22.75 -11.16 10.21
C ILE A 9 23.93 -12.09 9.93
N GLN A 10 23.81 -13.36 10.32
CA GLN A 10 24.77 -14.39 9.94
C GLN A 10 24.71 -14.56 8.41
N VAL A 11 25.81 -14.21 7.75
CA VAL A 11 26.00 -14.47 6.32
C VAL A 11 26.46 -15.94 6.21
N THR A 12 25.59 -16.79 5.64
CA THR A 12 25.96 -18.16 5.29
C THR A 12 27.11 -18.15 4.29
N ALA A 13 28.10 -19.04 4.51
CA ALA A 13 29.25 -19.20 3.63
C ALA A 13 28.83 -19.49 2.17
N LEU A 14 29.59 -18.95 1.22
CA LEU A 14 29.38 -19.14 -0.21
C LEU A 14 29.48 -20.63 -0.58
N THR A 15 28.45 -21.16 -1.22
CA THR A 15 28.45 -22.52 -1.77
C THR A 15 28.53 -22.44 -3.29
N ILE A 16 29.62 -22.95 -3.86
CA ILE A 16 29.84 -23.02 -5.31
C ILE A 16 29.78 -24.49 -5.74
N CYS A 17 29.36 -24.75 -6.98
CA CYS A 17 29.39 -26.11 -7.52
C CYS A 17 30.84 -26.63 -7.67
N HIS A 18 31.02 -27.95 -7.60
CA HIS A 18 32.36 -28.56 -7.62
C HIS A 18 33.16 -28.19 -8.88
N GLN A 19 32.49 -28.10 -10.03
CA GLN A 19 33.10 -27.80 -11.32
C GLN A 19 33.62 -26.36 -11.40
N ASP A 20 32.87 -25.40 -10.87
CA ASP A 20 33.28 -23.99 -10.79
C ASP A 20 34.47 -23.81 -9.83
N LEU A 21 34.52 -24.58 -8.73
CA LEU A 21 35.65 -24.59 -7.81
C LEU A 21 36.94 -25.13 -8.45
N GLU A 22 36.85 -26.19 -9.23
CA GLU A 22 37.99 -26.74 -9.98
C GLU A 22 38.47 -25.77 -11.06
N THR A 23 37.53 -25.12 -11.74
CA THR A 23 37.82 -24.10 -12.76
C THR A 23 38.55 -22.91 -12.13
N LEU A 24 38.09 -22.40 -10.98
CA LEU A 24 38.79 -21.35 -10.22
C LEU A 24 40.21 -21.76 -9.83
N ARG A 25 40.42 -23.01 -9.38
CA ARG A 25 41.75 -23.52 -9.00
C ARG A 25 42.69 -23.61 -10.20
N SER A 26 42.19 -23.93 -11.38
CA SER A 26 42.99 -24.01 -12.61
C SER A 26 43.38 -22.64 -13.17
N LEU A 27 42.57 -21.61 -12.89
CA LEU A 27 42.74 -20.24 -13.39
C LEU A 27 43.43 -19.31 -12.37
N ALA A 28 43.57 -19.72 -11.11
CA ALA A 28 44.22 -18.94 -10.07
C ALA A 28 45.72 -18.77 -10.36
N ASP A 29 46.19 -17.52 -10.30
CA ASP A 29 47.60 -17.21 -10.45
C ASP A 29 48.40 -17.54 -9.19
N VAL A 30 49.68 -17.86 -9.36
CA VAL A 30 50.60 -18.15 -8.25
C VAL A 30 50.82 -16.92 -7.36
N GLU A 31 50.65 -15.71 -7.91
CA GLU A 31 50.78 -14.43 -7.19
C GLU A 31 49.53 -14.01 -6.41
N GLY A 32 48.37 -14.63 -6.67
CA GLY A 32 47.12 -14.35 -5.95
C GLY A 32 46.51 -12.97 -6.24
N LYS A 33 46.78 -12.38 -7.41
CA LYS A 33 46.33 -11.03 -7.80
C LYS A 33 45.25 -11.02 -8.87
N ASN A 34 45.01 -12.14 -9.56
CA ASN A 34 44.00 -12.21 -10.60
C ASN A 34 42.57 -12.40 -10.04
N LEU A 35 41.56 -12.19 -10.88
CA LEU A 35 40.15 -12.30 -10.46
C LEU A 35 39.81 -13.72 -9.95
N ALA A 36 40.37 -14.76 -10.55
CA ALA A 36 40.14 -16.14 -10.15
C ALA A 36 40.66 -16.45 -8.74
N SER A 37 41.83 -15.95 -8.36
CA SER A 37 42.38 -16.12 -7.02
C SER A 37 41.63 -15.30 -5.97
N LEU A 38 41.11 -14.13 -6.33
CA LEU A 38 40.21 -13.36 -5.45
C LEU A 38 38.88 -14.09 -5.22
N LEU A 39 38.28 -14.67 -6.26
CA LEU A 39 37.04 -15.47 -6.13
C LEU A 39 37.29 -16.73 -5.32
N LEU A 40 38.39 -17.43 -5.54
CA LEU A 40 38.79 -18.61 -4.75
C LEU A 40 38.95 -18.24 -3.26
N ARG A 41 39.60 -17.12 -2.96
CA ARG A 41 39.73 -16.60 -1.59
C ARG A 41 38.36 -16.26 -1.00
N CYS A 42 37.49 -15.60 -1.76
CA CYS A 42 36.14 -15.24 -1.33
C CYS A 42 35.34 -16.47 -0.85
N VAL A 43 35.48 -17.59 -1.56
CA VAL A 43 34.76 -18.84 -1.26
C VAL A 43 35.34 -19.58 -0.05
N GLN A 44 36.64 -19.45 0.19
CA GLN A 44 37.32 -20.02 1.35
C GLN A 44 37.05 -19.25 2.66
N LEU A 45 36.58 -18.01 2.57
CA LEU A 45 36.25 -17.20 3.74
C LEU A 45 34.96 -17.71 4.40
N THR A 46 34.98 -17.81 5.73
CA THR A 46 33.81 -18.18 6.55
C THR A 46 33.10 -16.97 7.17
N ASP A 47 33.71 -15.78 7.09
CA ASP A 47 33.17 -14.53 7.62
C ASP A 47 32.51 -13.69 6.51
N GLY A 48 31.24 -13.33 6.75
CA GLY A 48 30.43 -12.55 5.82
C GLY A 48 30.94 -11.15 5.53
N VAL A 49 31.55 -10.50 6.52
CA VAL A 49 32.09 -9.14 6.35
C VAL A 49 33.32 -9.18 5.44
N SER A 50 34.17 -10.19 5.63
CA SER A 50 35.33 -10.44 4.79
C SER A 50 34.94 -10.82 3.35
N GLN A 51 33.89 -11.63 3.18
CA GLN A 51 33.33 -11.92 1.84
C GLN A 51 32.80 -10.66 1.14
N ILE A 52 32.11 -9.77 1.86
CA ILE A 52 31.66 -8.48 1.32
C ILE A 52 32.84 -7.62 0.88
N HIS A 53 33.93 -7.58 1.66
CA HIS A 53 35.12 -6.82 1.29
C HIS A 53 35.78 -7.37 0.03
N CYS A 54 35.88 -8.70 -0.11
CA CYS A 54 36.38 -9.33 -1.33
C CYS A 54 35.50 -9.00 -2.54
N VAL A 55 34.16 -9.07 -2.41
CA VAL A 55 33.25 -8.73 -3.53
C VAL A 55 33.44 -7.29 -4.01
N LYS A 56 33.69 -6.34 -3.09
CA LYS A 56 33.93 -4.94 -3.47
C LYS A 56 35.22 -4.73 -4.25
N GLN A 57 36.19 -5.63 -4.14
CA GLN A 57 37.46 -5.58 -4.88
C GLN A 57 37.35 -6.14 -6.30
N ILE A 58 36.22 -6.78 -6.67
CA ILE A 58 36.01 -7.36 -8.01
C ILE A 58 36.05 -6.29 -9.11
N VAL A 59 35.32 -5.18 -8.93
CA VAL A 59 35.23 -4.12 -9.95
C VAL A 59 36.57 -3.40 -10.14
N PRO A 60 37.27 -2.94 -9.09
CA PRO A 60 38.59 -2.34 -9.24
C PRO A 60 39.62 -3.24 -9.94
N LEU A 61 39.62 -4.55 -9.66
CA LEU A 61 40.55 -5.48 -10.33
C LEU A 61 40.21 -5.70 -11.81
N LEU A 62 38.92 -5.66 -12.16
CA LEU A 62 38.49 -5.70 -13.56
C LEU A 62 38.87 -4.43 -14.32
N GLU A 63 38.81 -3.27 -13.67
CA GLU A 63 39.29 -1.98 -14.23
C GLU A 63 40.81 -1.96 -14.40
N GLU A 64 41.59 -2.53 -13.48
CA GLU A 64 43.05 -2.63 -13.61
C GLU A 64 43.50 -3.58 -14.74
N ALA A 65 42.67 -4.58 -15.07
CA ALA A 65 42.88 -5.54 -16.14
C ALA A 65 42.50 -5.00 -17.55
N ASP A 66 41.85 -3.84 -17.63
CA ASP A 66 41.35 -3.18 -18.86
C ASP A 66 42.44 -2.67 -19.82
N LYS A 67 43.72 -2.99 -19.57
CA LYS A 67 44.85 -2.34 -20.29
C LYS A 67 45.03 -2.78 -21.75
N ASN A 68 44.36 -3.85 -22.22
CA ASN A 68 44.65 -4.48 -23.53
C ASN A 68 43.46 -4.61 -24.49
N GLY A 69 42.26 -4.09 -24.18
CA GLY A 69 41.13 -4.00 -25.11
C GLY A 69 40.57 -5.33 -25.68
N THR A 70 41.00 -6.48 -25.15
CA THR A 70 40.48 -7.83 -25.50
C THR A 70 40.12 -8.58 -24.22
N CYS A 71 38.89 -9.10 -24.13
CA CYS A 71 38.42 -9.83 -22.95
C CYS A 71 39.10 -11.20 -22.89
N ASP A 72 40.00 -11.39 -21.92
CA ASP A 72 40.69 -12.64 -21.67
C ASP A 72 39.68 -13.77 -21.36
N PRO A 73 39.79 -14.98 -21.95
CA PRO A 73 38.97 -16.15 -21.57
C PRO A 73 38.95 -16.45 -20.06
N THR A 74 40.00 -16.06 -19.31
CA THR A 74 40.01 -16.17 -17.85
C THR A 74 38.97 -15.27 -17.18
N ILE A 75 38.79 -14.04 -17.66
CA ILE A 75 37.81 -13.07 -17.16
C ILE A 75 36.39 -13.55 -17.48
N ARG A 76 36.15 -14.07 -18.69
CA ARG A 76 34.87 -14.65 -19.07
C ARG A 76 34.46 -15.80 -18.15
N SER A 77 35.39 -16.71 -17.85
CA SER A 77 35.15 -17.82 -16.92
C SER A 77 34.85 -17.33 -15.50
N CYS A 78 35.53 -16.27 -15.05
CA CYS A 78 35.25 -15.67 -13.75
C CYS A 78 33.88 -14.98 -13.69
N LEU A 79 33.43 -14.34 -14.77
CA LEU A 79 32.09 -13.74 -14.87
C LEU A 79 30.99 -14.81 -14.83
N ASP A 80 31.22 -15.95 -15.47
CA ASP A 80 30.32 -17.12 -15.42
C ASP A 80 30.21 -17.72 -14.02
N ILE A 81 31.35 -17.88 -13.33
CA ILE A 81 31.36 -18.33 -11.93
C ILE A 81 30.69 -17.30 -11.01
N LEU A 82 30.86 -15.99 -11.27
CA LEU A 82 30.16 -14.93 -10.54
C LEU A 82 28.64 -14.98 -10.72
N ALA A 83 28.17 -15.28 -11.93
CA ALA A 83 26.75 -15.53 -12.20
C ALA A 83 26.24 -16.74 -11.41
N GLY A 84 26.99 -17.84 -11.41
CA GLY A 84 26.67 -19.05 -10.64
C GLY A 84 26.63 -18.79 -9.12
N ILE A 85 27.61 -18.05 -8.59
CA ILE A 85 27.62 -17.59 -7.19
C ILE A 85 26.36 -16.80 -6.90
N TYR A 86 26.03 -15.80 -7.71
CA TYR A 86 24.87 -14.94 -7.49
C TYR A 86 23.56 -15.73 -7.42
N LEU A 87 23.35 -16.70 -8.33
CA LEU A 87 22.16 -17.54 -8.39
C LEU A 87 22.13 -18.61 -7.29
N SER A 88 23.27 -19.04 -6.76
CA SER A 88 23.34 -19.93 -5.61
C SER A 88 22.91 -19.27 -4.29
N LEU A 89 23.06 -17.95 -4.18
CA LEU A 89 22.79 -17.21 -2.95
C LEU A 89 21.29 -17.07 -2.66
N SER A 90 20.92 -17.29 -1.40
CA SER A 90 19.56 -17.06 -0.93
C SER A 90 19.18 -15.58 -0.97
N LEU A 91 17.89 -15.29 -1.19
CA LEU A 91 17.36 -13.92 -1.29
C LEU A 91 17.61 -13.08 -0.02
N LYS A 92 17.74 -13.73 1.15
CA LYS A 92 18.02 -13.06 2.43
C LYS A 92 19.51 -12.78 2.65
N ASN A 93 20.41 -13.31 1.81
CA ASN A 93 21.85 -13.15 1.99
C ASN A 93 22.29 -11.73 1.56
N PRO A 94 22.89 -10.92 2.45
CA PRO A 94 23.40 -9.60 2.12
C PRO A 94 24.39 -9.59 0.94
N LEU A 95 25.17 -10.66 0.76
CA LEU A 95 26.13 -10.78 -0.34
C LEU A 95 25.46 -10.68 -1.71
N LYS A 96 24.23 -11.18 -1.86
CA LYS A 96 23.51 -11.11 -3.13
C LYS A 96 23.25 -9.67 -3.55
N LYS A 97 22.90 -8.79 -2.60
CA LYS A 97 22.70 -7.36 -2.84
C LYS A 97 24.01 -6.64 -3.13
N VAL A 98 25.08 -6.99 -2.41
CA VAL A 98 26.41 -6.40 -2.66
C VAL A 98 26.90 -6.79 -4.05
N LEU A 99 26.80 -8.06 -4.44
CA LEU A 99 27.14 -8.54 -5.77
C LEU A 99 26.35 -7.81 -6.86
N ALA A 100 25.03 -7.69 -6.73
CA ALA A 100 24.22 -6.92 -7.67
C ALA A 100 24.70 -5.46 -7.80
N SER A 101 25.01 -4.81 -6.67
CA SER A 101 25.49 -3.41 -6.67
C SER A 101 26.86 -3.26 -7.31
N SER A 102 27.79 -4.20 -7.06
CA SER A 102 29.12 -4.18 -7.67
C SER A 102 29.04 -4.47 -9.17
N LEU A 103 28.26 -5.47 -9.57
CA LEU A 103 28.10 -5.85 -10.97
C LEU A 103 27.36 -4.77 -11.80
N ASN A 104 26.50 -3.97 -11.17
CA ASN A 104 25.90 -2.80 -11.83
C ASN A 104 26.92 -1.69 -12.17
N CYS A 105 28.06 -1.64 -11.47
CA CYS A 105 29.12 -0.67 -11.72
C CYS A 105 30.17 -1.19 -12.72
N LEU A 106 29.92 -2.30 -13.41
CA LEU A 106 30.84 -2.83 -14.42
C LEU A 106 31.00 -1.87 -15.59
N HIS A 107 32.22 -1.76 -16.10
CA HIS A 107 32.54 -0.99 -17.30
C HIS A 107 31.83 -1.60 -18.54
N GLU A 108 31.45 -0.75 -19.49
CA GLU A 108 30.67 -1.13 -20.68
C GLU A 108 31.33 -2.27 -21.47
N PHE A 109 32.66 -2.30 -21.47
CA PHE A 109 33.48 -3.32 -22.12
C PHE A 109 33.17 -4.76 -21.66
N PHE A 110 32.84 -4.99 -20.38
CA PHE A 110 32.57 -6.33 -19.84
C PHE A 110 31.08 -6.67 -19.76
N LEU A 111 30.19 -5.72 -20.05
CA LEU A 111 28.75 -5.92 -19.88
C LEU A 111 28.22 -7.02 -20.79
N THR A 112 28.68 -7.11 -22.03
CA THR A 112 28.18 -8.10 -23.00
C THR A 112 28.47 -9.53 -22.54
N GLU A 113 29.72 -9.83 -22.18
CA GLU A 113 30.14 -11.14 -21.66
C GLU A 113 29.46 -11.47 -20.33
N ALA A 114 29.31 -10.50 -19.45
CA ALA A 114 28.64 -10.68 -18.17
C ALA A 114 27.13 -10.96 -18.37
N ILE A 115 26.46 -10.27 -19.29
CA ILE A 115 25.07 -10.56 -19.68
C ILE A 115 24.96 -11.97 -20.25
N GLN A 116 25.87 -12.38 -21.14
CA GLN A 116 25.87 -13.72 -21.73
C GLN A 116 26.01 -14.81 -20.67
N SER A 117 26.91 -14.60 -19.71
CA SER A 117 27.18 -15.51 -18.60
C SER A 117 25.99 -15.64 -17.64
N PHE A 118 25.35 -14.51 -17.29
CA PHE A 118 24.11 -14.54 -16.49
C PHE A 118 22.94 -15.17 -17.24
N THR A 119 22.86 -14.93 -18.56
CA THR A 119 21.84 -15.53 -19.43
C THR A 119 22.01 -17.05 -19.47
N SER A 120 23.20 -17.58 -19.73
CA SER A 120 23.44 -19.05 -19.77
C SER A 120 23.13 -19.72 -18.43
N ARG A 121 23.62 -19.17 -17.31
CA ARG A 121 23.38 -19.75 -15.99
C ARG A 121 21.93 -19.66 -15.55
N LEU A 122 21.22 -18.57 -15.87
CA LEU A 122 19.79 -18.48 -15.63
C LEU A 122 19.01 -19.49 -16.47
N GLN A 123 19.40 -19.70 -17.73
CA GLN A 123 18.79 -20.71 -18.60
C GLN A 123 18.92 -22.13 -18.02
N GLU A 124 20.07 -22.47 -17.44
CA GLU A 124 20.29 -23.75 -16.76
C GLU A 124 19.32 -23.93 -15.58
N GLU A 125 19.13 -22.89 -14.75
CA GLU A 125 18.19 -22.94 -13.63
C GLU A 125 16.73 -23.06 -14.08
N LEU A 126 16.33 -22.38 -15.16
CA LEU A 126 14.97 -22.46 -15.72
C LEU A 126 14.61 -23.86 -16.24
N ASN A 127 15.61 -24.65 -16.65
CA ASN A 127 15.41 -26.01 -17.14
C ASN A 127 15.19 -27.04 -16.02
N THR A 128 15.18 -26.64 -14.74
CA THR A 128 14.95 -27.55 -13.63
C THR A 128 13.58 -28.23 -13.70
N THR A 129 13.54 -29.50 -13.28
CA THR A 129 12.33 -30.32 -13.20
C THR A 129 11.94 -30.63 -11.76
N ASP A 130 12.76 -30.25 -10.79
CA ASP A 130 12.48 -30.49 -9.37
C ASP A 130 11.58 -29.39 -8.79
N VAL A 131 10.36 -29.76 -8.38
CA VAL A 131 9.36 -28.85 -7.80
C VAL A 131 9.91 -28.12 -6.56
N TYR A 132 10.73 -28.78 -5.74
CA TYR A 132 11.29 -28.15 -4.54
C TYR A 132 12.35 -27.09 -4.86
N SER A 133 12.93 -27.14 -6.06
CA SER A 133 13.87 -26.13 -6.55
C SER A 133 13.17 -24.91 -7.17
N TYR A 134 11.89 -25.02 -7.54
CA TYR A 134 11.15 -23.93 -8.22
C TYR A 134 11.15 -22.65 -7.41
N ARG A 135 11.01 -22.78 -6.08
CA ARG A 135 11.02 -21.62 -5.20
C ARG A 135 12.33 -20.82 -5.31
N LYS A 136 13.48 -21.53 -5.36
CA LYS A 136 14.79 -20.89 -5.52
C LYS A 136 14.88 -20.14 -6.85
N VAL A 137 14.43 -20.77 -7.93
CA VAL A 137 14.46 -20.16 -9.28
C VAL A 137 13.55 -18.93 -9.35
N ILE A 138 12.34 -18.99 -8.79
CA ILE A 138 11.42 -17.85 -8.71
C ILE A 138 12.05 -16.69 -7.92
N ASP A 139 12.67 -16.98 -6.77
CA ASP A 139 13.37 -15.95 -5.96
C ASP A 139 14.59 -15.37 -6.70
N ASN A 140 15.27 -16.17 -7.54
CA ASN A 140 16.36 -15.73 -8.39
C ASN A 140 15.87 -14.78 -9.51
N ILE A 141 14.77 -15.13 -10.18
CA ILE A 141 14.13 -14.24 -11.17
C ILE A 141 13.74 -12.91 -10.49
N SER A 142 13.11 -12.96 -9.31
CA SER A 142 12.77 -11.75 -8.53
C SER A 142 14.02 -10.90 -8.24
N SER A 143 15.08 -11.53 -7.75
CA SER A 143 16.35 -10.86 -7.42
C SER A 143 16.98 -10.19 -8.64
N CYS A 144 16.96 -10.86 -9.80
CA CYS A 144 17.46 -10.31 -11.06
C CYS A 144 16.68 -9.06 -11.50
N MET A 145 15.38 -8.99 -11.19
CA MET A 145 14.54 -7.84 -11.52
C MET A 145 14.62 -6.71 -10.47
N GLU A 146 15.24 -6.92 -9.31
CA GLU A 146 15.33 -5.95 -8.20
C GLU A 146 16.58 -5.06 -8.29
N ASN A 147 16.48 -3.93 -8.99
CA ASN A 147 17.53 -2.91 -9.08
C ASN A 147 18.88 -3.45 -9.60
N PHE A 148 18.83 -4.45 -10.48
CA PHE A 148 20.00 -5.08 -11.08
C PHE A 148 19.89 -5.04 -12.61
N ASN A 149 20.58 -4.11 -13.26
CA ASN A 149 20.43 -3.83 -14.69
C ASN A 149 20.83 -5.03 -15.54
N LEU A 150 21.95 -5.68 -15.19
CA LEU A 150 22.44 -6.88 -15.87
C LEU A 150 21.45 -8.06 -15.73
N GLY A 151 20.86 -8.21 -14.54
CA GLY A 151 19.81 -9.20 -14.29
C GLY A 151 18.55 -8.94 -15.13
N ILE A 152 18.07 -7.69 -15.18
CA ILE A 152 16.93 -7.29 -16.00
C ILE A 152 17.17 -7.63 -17.48
N THR A 153 18.34 -7.28 -18.02
CA THR A 153 18.69 -7.58 -19.42
C THR A 153 18.75 -9.09 -19.68
N SER A 154 19.34 -9.85 -18.75
CA SER A 154 19.44 -11.32 -18.87
C SER A 154 18.07 -11.99 -18.82
N VAL A 155 17.16 -11.52 -17.96
CA VAL A 155 15.76 -12.00 -17.89
C VAL A 155 15.01 -11.64 -19.18
N ASN A 156 15.20 -10.43 -19.71
CA ASN A 156 14.58 -10.01 -20.98
C ASN A 156 15.04 -10.86 -22.17
N ASN A 157 16.33 -11.24 -22.22
CA ASN A 157 16.86 -12.13 -23.25
C ASN A 157 16.21 -13.52 -23.23
N LEU A 158 15.74 -13.97 -22.06
CA LEU A 158 15.09 -15.27 -21.84
C LEU A 158 13.60 -15.15 -21.55
N LEU A 159 12.95 -14.06 -21.96
CA LEU A 159 11.57 -13.74 -21.56
C LEU A 159 10.61 -14.90 -21.85
N GLU A 160 10.71 -15.52 -23.02
CA GLU A 160 9.90 -16.69 -23.40
C GLU A 160 10.07 -17.86 -22.43
N ASN A 161 11.32 -18.18 -22.10
CA ASN A 161 11.69 -19.31 -21.26
C ASN A 161 11.27 -19.05 -19.80
N VAL A 162 11.41 -17.81 -19.35
CA VAL A 162 10.95 -17.37 -18.02
C VAL A 162 9.44 -17.44 -17.92
N LEU A 163 8.68 -16.95 -18.91
CA LEU A 163 7.22 -17.03 -18.92
C LEU A 163 6.74 -18.49 -18.95
N HIS A 164 7.37 -19.34 -19.76
CA HIS A 164 7.07 -20.77 -19.81
C HIS A 164 7.34 -21.46 -18.46
N PHE A 165 8.49 -21.19 -17.85
CA PHE A 165 8.84 -21.71 -16.53
C PHE A 165 7.85 -21.26 -15.44
N LEU A 166 7.45 -19.98 -15.43
CA LEU A 166 6.45 -19.47 -14.49
C LEU A 166 5.09 -20.16 -14.69
N GLN A 167 4.68 -20.36 -15.93
CA GLN A 167 3.44 -21.10 -16.24
C GLN A 167 3.51 -22.53 -15.72
N LYS A 168 4.59 -23.25 -16.05
CA LYS A 168 4.81 -24.64 -15.63
C LYS A 168 4.85 -24.78 -14.11
N SER A 169 5.68 -23.96 -13.44
CA SER A 169 5.86 -24.03 -11.99
C SER A 169 4.57 -23.74 -11.23
N LEU A 170 3.76 -22.76 -11.65
CA LEU A 170 2.48 -22.48 -11.01
C LEU A 170 1.46 -23.62 -11.19
N ILE A 171 1.47 -24.33 -12.32
CA ILE A 171 0.62 -25.51 -12.53
C ILE A 171 1.07 -26.64 -11.58
N GLU A 172 2.35 -27.00 -11.61
CA GLU A 172 2.86 -28.14 -10.85
C GLU A 172 2.79 -27.91 -9.33
N ILE A 173 3.11 -26.71 -8.84
CA ILE A 173 2.97 -26.36 -7.42
C ILE A 173 1.49 -26.42 -7.00
N SER A 174 0.57 -25.97 -7.86
CA SER A 174 -0.87 -26.03 -7.58
C SER A 174 -1.40 -27.46 -7.50
N GLU A 175 -0.95 -28.33 -8.41
CA GLU A 175 -1.28 -29.75 -8.40
C GLU A 175 -0.71 -30.46 -7.18
N GLU A 176 0.54 -30.17 -6.82
CA GLU A 176 1.17 -30.72 -5.62
C GLU A 176 0.45 -30.28 -4.35
N ASN A 177 0.01 -29.01 -4.28
CA ASN A 177 -0.79 -28.51 -3.17
C ASN A 177 -2.12 -29.25 -3.00
N ARG A 178 -2.74 -29.67 -4.11
CA ARG A 178 -3.98 -30.48 -4.10
C ARG A 178 -3.71 -31.91 -3.62
N LYS A 179 -2.58 -32.52 -3.99
CA LYS A 179 -2.19 -33.86 -3.52
C LYS A 179 -1.97 -33.90 -2.01
N PHE A 180 -1.41 -32.84 -1.43
CA PHE A 180 -1.16 -32.73 0.01
C PHE A 180 -2.34 -32.13 0.81
N ALA A 181 -3.56 -32.19 0.27
CA ALA A 181 -4.77 -31.77 1.00
C ALA A 181 -4.86 -32.40 2.40
N GLY A 182 -4.88 -31.55 3.43
CA GLY A 182 -4.91 -31.97 4.84
C GLY A 182 -3.57 -31.84 5.58
N ASN A 183 -2.44 -31.69 4.88
CA ASN A 183 -1.16 -31.36 5.51
C ASN A 183 -0.94 -29.84 5.53
N HIS A 184 -1.47 -29.19 6.57
CA HIS A 184 -1.48 -27.72 6.67
C HIS A 184 -0.09 -27.06 6.56
N LEU A 185 0.98 -27.71 7.03
CA LEU A 185 2.33 -27.14 6.96
C LEU A 185 2.83 -27.07 5.52
N VAL A 186 2.75 -28.19 4.80
CA VAL A 186 3.19 -28.29 3.40
C VAL A 186 2.30 -27.45 2.49
N GLN A 187 0.99 -27.47 2.71
CA GLN A 187 0.05 -26.63 1.95
C GLN A 187 0.33 -25.14 2.14
N THR A 188 0.58 -24.69 3.38
CA THR A 188 0.92 -23.27 3.63
C THR A 188 2.21 -22.86 2.90
N GLN A 189 3.20 -23.76 2.85
CA GLN A 189 4.44 -23.51 2.11
C GLN A 189 4.19 -23.42 0.60
N LEU A 190 3.50 -24.40 0.00
CA LEU A 190 3.20 -24.41 -1.43
C LEU A 190 2.30 -23.22 -1.83
N MET A 191 1.33 -22.86 -1.00
CA MET A 191 0.49 -21.67 -1.18
C MET A 191 1.30 -20.37 -1.15
N ASN A 192 2.33 -20.28 -0.31
CA ASN A 192 3.26 -19.15 -0.31
C ASN A 192 4.13 -19.14 -1.57
N ASP A 193 4.55 -20.30 -2.05
CA ASP A 193 5.33 -20.43 -3.29
C ASP A 193 4.50 -20.01 -4.52
N LEU A 194 3.22 -20.39 -4.58
CA LEU A 194 2.27 -19.87 -5.58
C LEU A 194 2.15 -18.34 -5.51
N MET A 195 1.97 -17.79 -4.31
CA MET A 195 1.84 -16.34 -4.12
C MET A 195 3.06 -15.60 -4.66
N VAL A 196 4.26 -16.12 -4.42
CA VAL A 196 5.49 -15.49 -4.88
C VAL A 196 5.67 -15.65 -6.39
N GLY A 197 5.34 -16.81 -6.97
CA GLY A 197 5.31 -16.99 -8.42
C GLY A 197 4.39 -15.98 -9.13
N ILE A 198 3.20 -15.71 -8.57
CA ILE A 198 2.29 -14.68 -9.10
C ILE A 198 2.92 -13.28 -8.99
N ARG A 199 3.51 -12.93 -7.84
CA ARG A 199 4.17 -11.61 -7.65
C ARG A 199 5.34 -11.39 -8.60
N VAL A 200 6.14 -12.42 -8.84
CA VAL A 200 7.24 -12.37 -9.81
C VAL A 200 6.69 -12.19 -11.22
N SER A 201 5.60 -12.87 -11.57
CA SER A 201 4.91 -12.67 -12.87
C SER A 201 4.41 -11.23 -13.04
N VAL A 202 3.81 -10.64 -11.99
CA VAL A 202 3.38 -9.23 -11.98
C VAL A 202 4.58 -8.28 -12.16
N THR A 203 5.66 -8.52 -11.41
CA THR A 203 6.88 -7.69 -11.46
C THR A 203 7.57 -7.78 -12.81
N LEU A 204 7.58 -8.97 -13.41
CA LEU A 204 8.13 -9.22 -14.75
C LEU A 204 7.43 -8.29 -15.76
N VAL A 205 6.10 -8.40 -15.87
CA VAL A 205 5.30 -7.61 -16.84
C VAL A 205 5.40 -6.09 -16.59
N GLN A 206 5.52 -5.65 -15.35
CA GLN A 206 5.68 -4.22 -15.02
C GLN A 206 7.03 -3.64 -15.46
N LYS A 207 8.10 -4.43 -15.39
CA LYS A 207 9.48 -3.96 -15.63
C LYS A 207 9.98 -4.20 -17.04
N THR A 208 9.40 -5.15 -17.76
CA THR A 208 9.74 -5.45 -19.15
C THR A 208 9.09 -4.43 -20.08
N GLN A 209 9.86 -3.41 -20.50
CA GLN A 209 9.38 -2.38 -21.43
C GLN A 209 8.95 -2.96 -22.80
N GLY A 210 9.54 -4.08 -23.25
CA GLY A 210 9.23 -4.72 -24.53
C GLY A 210 7.90 -5.49 -24.60
N LEU A 211 7.22 -5.66 -23.46
CA LEU A 211 5.87 -6.27 -23.40
C LEU A 211 4.75 -5.24 -23.63
N GLN A 212 5.06 -3.95 -23.53
CA GLN A 212 4.12 -2.85 -23.71
C GLN A 212 4.41 -2.14 -25.04
N GLY A 213 3.66 -2.51 -26.07
CA GLY A 213 3.74 -1.88 -27.38
C GLY A 213 4.48 -2.72 -28.43
N THR A 214 3.76 -2.95 -29.52
CA THR A 214 4.20 -3.37 -30.87
C THR A 214 4.89 -4.71 -31.08
N HIS A 215 5.64 -5.31 -30.14
CA HIS A 215 6.36 -6.57 -30.40
C HIS A 215 5.60 -7.87 -30.06
N LEU A 216 4.53 -7.82 -29.27
CA LEU A 216 3.68 -8.99 -28.98
C LEU A 216 2.61 -9.25 -30.04
N ALA A 217 2.60 -8.47 -31.13
CA ALA A 217 1.56 -8.45 -32.16
C ALA A 217 1.45 -9.73 -33.02
N ILE A 218 2.22 -10.77 -32.73
CA ILE A 218 2.08 -12.06 -33.39
C ILE A 218 1.44 -13.03 -32.40
N SER A 219 0.13 -13.23 -32.55
CA SER A 219 -0.71 -14.19 -31.80
C SER A 219 -0.20 -15.65 -31.87
N SER A 220 0.86 -15.92 -32.62
CA SER A 220 1.53 -17.23 -32.75
C SER A 220 2.87 -17.34 -32.00
N SER A 221 3.36 -16.30 -31.33
CA SER A 221 4.62 -16.41 -30.58
C SER A 221 4.45 -17.34 -29.36
N PRO A 222 5.46 -18.15 -29.00
CA PRO A 222 5.36 -19.00 -27.81
C PRO A 222 5.24 -18.17 -26.52
N ALA A 223 5.87 -17.00 -26.46
CA ALA A 223 5.71 -16.04 -25.36
C ALA A 223 4.25 -15.62 -25.16
N TRP A 224 3.51 -15.33 -26.24
CA TRP A 224 2.08 -15.02 -26.19
C TRP A 224 1.26 -16.19 -25.63
N ARG A 225 1.55 -17.42 -26.04
CA ARG A 225 0.87 -18.62 -25.50
C ARG A 225 1.13 -18.79 -24.00
N SER A 226 2.36 -18.57 -23.56
CA SER A 226 2.70 -18.62 -22.13
C SER A 226 1.97 -17.53 -21.33
N MET A 227 1.81 -16.33 -21.89
CA MET A 227 1.02 -15.27 -21.25
C MET A 227 -0.48 -15.59 -21.16
N CYS A 228 -1.09 -16.10 -22.23
CA CYS A 228 -2.48 -16.60 -22.19
C CYS A 228 -2.63 -17.73 -21.14
N GLY A 229 -1.66 -18.64 -21.09
CA GLY A 229 -1.62 -19.72 -20.12
C GLY A 229 -1.52 -19.22 -18.67
N LEU A 230 -0.65 -18.26 -18.40
CA LEU A 230 -0.53 -17.58 -17.11
C LEU A 230 -1.82 -16.86 -16.72
N LEU A 231 -2.41 -16.12 -17.67
CA LEU A 231 -3.69 -15.43 -17.45
C LEU A 231 -4.80 -16.43 -17.07
N SER A 232 -4.88 -17.58 -17.75
CA SER A 232 -5.82 -18.64 -17.42
C SER A 232 -5.59 -19.22 -16.02
N ILE A 233 -4.32 -19.40 -15.61
CA ILE A 233 -3.97 -19.84 -14.26
C ILE A 233 -4.42 -18.81 -13.21
N PHE A 234 -4.16 -17.51 -13.42
CA PHE A 234 -4.56 -16.47 -12.48
C PHE A 234 -6.08 -16.36 -12.36
N THR A 235 -6.79 -16.45 -13.48
CA THR A 235 -8.26 -16.51 -13.51
C THR A 235 -8.79 -17.72 -12.76
N ARG A 236 -8.15 -18.90 -12.88
CA ARG A 236 -8.51 -20.09 -12.11
C ARG A 236 -8.28 -19.88 -10.62
N PHE A 237 -7.10 -19.38 -10.23
CA PHE A 237 -6.77 -19.11 -8.82
C PHE A 237 -7.68 -18.06 -8.19
N LEU A 238 -8.13 -17.09 -8.96
CA LEU A 238 -9.05 -16.06 -8.52
C LEU A 238 -10.44 -16.62 -8.15
N ASN A 239 -10.89 -17.67 -8.84
CA ASN A 239 -12.18 -18.34 -8.60
C ASN A 239 -12.07 -19.56 -7.66
N ASP A 240 -10.87 -19.93 -7.22
CA ASP A 240 -10.65 -21.12 -6.38
C ASP A 240 -10.75 -20.71 -4.89
N ASP A 241 -11.87 -21.04 -4.25
CA ASP A 241 -12.14 -20.70 -2.84
C ASP A 241 -11.35 -21.53 -1.82
N ASP A 242 -10.68 -22.60 -2.26
CA ASP A 242 -9.80 -23.42 -1.40
C ASP A 242 -8.42 -22.78 -1.21
N LEU A 243 -8.10 -21.73 -2.00
CA LEU A 243 -6.85 -20.99 -1.90
C LEU A 243 -6.96 -19.84 -0.89
N LEU A 244 -5.80 -19.43 -0.33
CA LEU A 244 -5.74 -18.26 0.54
C LEU A 244 -6.25 -17.01 -0.17
N ARG A 245 -7.05 -16.20 0.52
CA ARG A 245 -7.56 -14.90 0.02
C ARG A 245 -6.45 -13.96 -0.49
N THR A 246 -5.23 -14.08 0.05
CA THR A 246 -4.06 -13.33 -0.41
C THR A 246 -3.56 -13.75 -1.80
N ILE A 247 -3.69 -15.03 -2.16
CA ILE A 247 -3.43 -15.55 -3.50
C ILE A 247 -4.49 -15.02 -4.46
N GLN A 248 -5.77 -15.14 -4.11
CA GLN A 248 -6.88 -14.59 -4.91
C GLN A 248 -6.71 -13.08 -5.15
N SER A 249 -6.39 -12.31 -4.11
CA SER A 249 -6.10 -10.87 -4.22
C SER A 249 -4.94 -10.57 -5.17
N THR A 250 -3.83 -11.31 -5.07
CA THR A 250 -2.66 -11.11 -5.95
C THR A 250 -2.97 -11.54 -7.39
N SER A 251 -3.74 -12.61 -7.58
CA SER A 251 -4.22 -13.04 -8.89
C SER A 251 -5.13 -12.00 -9.54
N GLY A 252 -6.01 -11.33 -8.77
CA GLY A 252 -6.83 -10.22 -9.27
C GLY A 252 -5.99 -9.06 -9.80
N LEU A 253 -4.88 -8.73 -9.12
CA LEU A 253 -3.90 -7.76 -9.64
C LEU A 253 -3.25 -8.26 -10.94
N ALA A 254 -2.81 -9.53 -10.97
CA ALA A 254 -2.15 -10.11 -12.13
C ALA A 254 -3.05 -10.16 -13.37
N VAL A 255 -4.32 -10.55 -13.22
CA VAL A 255 -5.30 -10.58 -14.33
C VAL A 255 -5.40 -9.21 -14.99
N ILE A 256 -5.63 -8.14 -14.21
CA ILE A 256 -5.79 -6.80 -14.77
C ILE A 256 -4.50 -6.29 -15.41
N LEU A 257 -3.34 -6.55 -14.81
CA LEU A 257 -2.06 -6.15 -15.39
C LEU A 257 -1.78 -6.87 -16.72
N PHE A 258 -2.06 -8.18 -16.81
CA PHE A 258 -1.88 -8.94 -18.04
C PHE A 258 -2.84 -8.48 -19.13
N ILE A 259 -4.11 -8.20 -18.79
CA ILE A 259 -5.06 -7.59 -19.73
C ILE A 259 -4.53 -6.24 -20.22
N LYS A 260 -4.04 -5.38 -19.31
CA LYS A 260 -3.45 -4.08 -19.67
C LYS A 260 -2.26 -4.21 -20.60
N ALA A 261 -1.41 -5.22 -20.40
CA ALA A 261 -0.22 -5.45 -21.22
C ALA A 261 -0.54 -6.09 -22.59
N MET A 262 -1.53 -6.97 -22.66
CA MET A 262 -1.84 -7.76 -23.86
C MET A 262 -2.88 -7.12 -24.78
N PHE A 263 -3.77 -6.27 -24.24
CA PHE A 263 -4.92 -5.75 -24.98
C PHE A 263 -4.58 -4.47 -25.76
N HIS A 264 -4.91 -4.47 -27.06
CA HIS A 264 -4.75 -3.32 -27.95
C HIS A 264 -6.04 -3.10 -28.77
N PRO A 265 -6.50 -1.84 -28.94
CA PRO A 265 -5.90 -0.58 -28.47
C PRO A 265 -6.12 -0.33 -26.96
N PRO A 266 -5.20 0.38 -26.28
CA PRO A 266 -5.27 0.60 -24.83
C PRO A 266 -6.47 1.44 -24.37
N GLU A 267 -7.03 2.27 -25.26
CA GLU A 267 -8.19 3.14 -24.99
C GLU A 267 -9.47 2.36 -24.68
N LYS A 268 -9.58 1.11 -25.16
CA LYS A 268 -10.73 0.21 -24.96
C LYS A 268 -10.57 -0.71 -23.75
N ILE A 269 -9.42 -0.66 -23.07
CA ILE A 269 -9.19 -1.44 -21.83
C ILE A 269 -10.27 -1.13 -20.77
N PRO A 270 -10.63 0.15 -20.52
CA PRO A 270 -11.62 0.45 -19.50
C PRO A 270 -13.00 -0.14 -19.79
N ASP A 271 -13.42 -0.12 -21.06
CA ASP A 271 -14.71 -0.68 -21.49
C ASP A 271 -14.74 -2.21 -21.32
N LEU A 272 -13.66 -2.90 -21.70
CA LEU A 272 -13.53 -4.34 -21.50
C LEU A 272 -13.62 -4.70 -20.00
N ILE A 273 -12.85 -4.00 -19.16
CA ILE A 273 -12.84 -4.26 -17.72
C ILE A 273 -14.21 -3.92 -17.11
N SER A 274 -14.86 -2.85 -17.55
CA SER A 274 -16.21 -2.50 -17.07
C SER A 274 -17.21 -3.60 -17.41
N SER A 275 -17.19 -4.11 -18.65
CA SER A 275 -18.06 -5.23 -19.05
C SER A 275 -17.85 -6.49 -18.20
N LEU A 276 -16.61 -6.76 -17.80
CA LEU A 276 -16.27 -7.89 -16.93
C LEU A 276 -16.75 -7.69 -15.50
N LEU A 277 -16.58 -6.48 -14.95
CA LEU A 277 -17.04 -6.14 -13.60
C LEU A 277 -18.58 -6.13 -13.50
N LEU A 278 -19.25 -5.64 -14.54
CA LEU A 278 -20.71 -5.57 -14.64
C LEU A 278 -21.35 -6.90 -15.09
N ARG A 279 -20.54 -7.92 -15.41
CA ARG A 279 -20.99 -9.22 -15.97
C ARG A 279 -21.85 -9.06 -17.24
N SER A 280 -21.54 -8.04 -18.04
CA SER A 280 -22.25 -7.67 -19.26
C SER A 280 -21.37 -7.88 -20.51
N VAL A 281 -20.51 -8.88 -20.43
CA VAL A 281 -19.52 -9.23 -21.45
C VAL A 281 -20.23 -9.61 -22.75
N ASP A 282 -20.02 -8.83 -23.81
CA ASP A 282 -20.51 -9.14 -25.15
C ASP A 282 -19.52 -10.07 -25.86
N TYR A 283 -19.95 -11.30 -26.10
CA TYR A 283 -19.11 -12.36 -26.67
C TYR A 283 -18.70 -12.09 -28.13
N GLU A 284 -19.41 -11.22 -28.84
CA GLU A 284 -19.12 -10.93 -30.25
C GLU A 284 -18.01 -9.88 -30.44
N SER A 285 -17.83 -8.98 -29.47
CA SER A 285 -16.88 -7.86 -29.56
C SER A 285 -15.51 -8.13 -28.91
N ILE A 286 -15.34 -9.29 -28.27
CA ILE A 286 -14.16 -9.60 -27.45
C ILE A 286 -13.17 -10.52 -28.19
N PRO A 287 -11.85 -10.29 -28.04
CA PRO A 287 -10.85 -11.15 -28.65
C PRO A 287 -10.94 -12.62 -28.19
N GLU A 288 -10.77 -13.55 -29.12
CA GLU A 288 -10.83 -14.99 -28.85
C GLU A 288 -9.84 -15.45 -27.77
N TRP A 289 -8.63 -14.88 -27.75
CA TRP A 289 -7.62 -15.19 -26.73
C TRP A 289 -8.09 -14.86 -25.30
N PHE A 290 -8.88 -13.79 -25.16
CA PHE A 290 -9.43 -13.37 -23.88
C PHE A 290 -10.53 -14.31 -23.44
N LEU A 291 -11.44 -14.69 -24.34
CA LEU A 291 -12.49 -15.68 -24.04
C LEU A 291 -11.89 -17.04 -23.67
N ASN A 292 -10.80 -17.45 -24.31
CA ASN A 292 -10.13 -18.71 -24.00
C ASN A 292 -9.40 -18.68 -22.66
N SER A 293 -8.78 -17.56 -22.30
CA SER A 293 -7.99 -17.43 -21.06
C SER A 293 -8.86 -17.07 -19.85
N CYS A 294 -9.85 -16.19 -20.04
CA CYS A 294 -10.67 -15.60 -18.98
C CYS A 294 -12.12 -16.11 -18.95
N ARG A 295 -12.41 -17.27 -19.57
CA ARG A 295 -13.79 -17.79 -19.73
C ARG A 295 -14.60 -17.74 -18.43
N SER A 296 -14.02 -18.18 -17.31
CA SER A 296 -14.72 -18.24 -16.03
C SER A 296 -15.10 -16.87 -15.46
N LEU A 297 -14.44 -15.79 -15.89
CA LEU A 297 -14.77 -14.42 -15.50
C LEU A 297 -15.84 -13.79 -16.41
N CYS A 298 -16.09 -14.38 -17.58
CA CYS A 298 -17.09 -13.90 -18.54
C CYS A 298 -18.49 -14.48 -18.24
N CYS A 299 -18.57 -15.54 -17.44
CA CYS A 299 -19.83 -16.17 -17.06
C CYS A 299 -20.57 -15.36 -15.98
N ALA A 300 -21.89 -15.52 -15.88
CA ALA A 300 -22.71 -14.81 -14.89
C ALA A 300 -22.40 -15.23 -13.42
N ASP A 301 -21.81 -16.41 -13.23
CA ASP A 301 -21.59 -17.06 -11.94
C ASP A 301 -20.23 -16.75 -11.29
N VAL A 302 -19.61 -15.59 -11.61
CA VAL A 302 -18.34 -15.18 -10.97
C VAL A 302 -18.54 -15.05 -9.46
N SER A 303 -17.61 -15.59 -8.66
CA SER A 303 -17.67 -15.49 -7.20
C SER A 303 -17.55 -14.03 -6.73
N GLU A 304 -18.15 -13.74 -5.58
CA GLU A 304 -18.09 -12.40 -4.96
C GLU A 304 -16.65 -12.01 -4.62
N SER A 305 -15.84 -12.97 -4.17
CA SER A 305 -14.40 -12.81 -3.90
C SER A 305 -13.62 -12.47 -5.17
N ALA A 306 -13.91 -13.14 -6.29
CA ALA A 306 -13.25 -12.87 -7.56
C ALA A 306 -13.55 -11.45 -8.06
N LEU A 307 -14.82 -11.03 -8.05
CA LEU A 307 -15.19 -9.65 -8.41
C LEU A 307 -14.51 -8.62 -7.51
N LEU A 308 -14.48 -8.87 -6.20
CA LEU A 308 -13.85 -7.96 -5.24
C LEU A 308 -12.38 -7.74 -5.56
N PHE A 309 -11.64 -8.81 -5.83
CA PHE A 309 -10.21 -8.72 -6.14
C PHE A 309 -9.93 -8.24 -7.57
N LEU A 310 -10.87 -8.37 -8.50
CA LEU A 310 -10.80 -7.69 -9.80
C LEU A 310 -10.96 -6.18 -9.63
N CYS A 311 -11.91 -5.70 -8.82
CA CYS A 311 -12.00 -4.27 -8.48
C CYS A 311 -10.69 -3.75 -7.86
N GLN A 312 -10.06 -4.54 -6.98
CA GLN A 312 -8.73 -4.21 -6.45
C GLN A 312 -7.68 -4.11 -7.57
N GLY A 313 -7.63 -5.09 -8.48
CA GLY A 313 -6.75 -5.08 -9.64
C GLY A 313 -6.93 -3.84 -10.50
N THR A 314 -8.18 -3.50 -10.82
CA THR A 314 -8.58 -2.33 -11.60
C THR A 314 -8.06 -1.05 -10.97
N LEU A 315 -8.22 -0.88 -9.66
CA LEU A 315 -7.77 0.34 -8.97
C LEU A 315 -6.24 0.45 -8.85
N THR A 316 -5.53 -0.66 -8.81
CA THR A 316 -4.08 -0.66 -8.51
C THR A 316 -3.20 -0.71 -9.76
N MET A 317 -3.65 -1.39 -10.82
CA MET A 317 -2.81 -1.67 -12.00
C MET A 317 -3.06 -0.70 -13.16
N LEU A 318 -4.20 -0.01 -13.17
CA LEU A 318 -4.55 0.99 -14.16
C LEU A 318 -3.99 2.37 -13.79
N ASP A 319 -3.67 3.17 -14.82
CA ASP A 319 -3.08 4.50 -14.65
C ASP A 319 -4.17 5.58 -14.53
N TRP A 320 -4.62 5.82 -13.30
CA TRP A 320 -5.69 6.78 -12.98
C TRP A 320 -5.24 8.26 -12.99
N GLN A 321 -3.94 8.53 -13.10
CA GLN A 321 -3.39 9.89 -12.99
C GLN A 321 -3.44 10.64 -14.32
N ASN A 322 -3.59 11.97 -14.23
CA ASN A 322 -3.48 12.92 -15.35
C ASN A 322 -4.46 12.66 -16.50
N GLY A 323 -5.67 12.17 -16.22
CA GLY A 323 -6.72 11.98 -17.22
C GLY A 323 -6.38 11.00 -18.35
N ARG A 324 -5.34 10.15 -18.21
CA ARG A 324 -4.82 9.28 -19.29
C ARG A 324 -5.83 8.27 -19.84
N MET A 325 -6.85 7.93 -19.05
CA MET A 325 -7.89 6.97 -19.45
C MET A 325 -9.12 7.60 -20.10
N GLY A 326 -9.20 8.94 -20.14
CA GLY A 326 -10.33 9.65 -20.73
C GLY A 326 -11.69 9.28 -20.13
N PRO A 327 -12.79 9.54 -20.86
CA PRO A 327 -14.17 9.31 -20.37
C PRO A 327 -14.50 7.85 -20.06
N SER A 328 -13.91 6.89 -20.79
CA SER A 328 -14.11 5.45 -20.52
C SER A 328 -13.50 5.03 -19.18
N GLY A 329 -12.36 5.63 -18.80
CA GLY A 329 -11.80 5.50 -17.46
C GLY A 329 -12.70 6.05 -16.36
N GLU A 330 -13.30 7.23 -16.57
CA GLU A 330 -14.24 7.82 -15.62
C GLU A 330 -15.49 6.93 -15.44
N ALA A 331 -16.03 6.40 -16.53
CA ALA A 331 -17.13 5.43 -16.49
C ALA A 331 -16.76 4.17 -15.71
N LEU A 332 -15.58 3.59 -15.98
CA LEU A 332 -15.07 2.43 -15.24
C LEU A 332 -14.92 2.70 -13.75
N LEU A 333 -14.49 3.89 -13.35
CA LEU A 333 -14.40 4.28 -11.94
C LEU A 333 -15.77 4.23 -11.27
N LEU A 334 -16.80 4.75 -11.94
CA LEU A 334 -18.19 4.73 -11.45
C LEU A 334 -18.78 3.31 -11.45
N ASP A 335 -18.49 2.50 -12.45
CA ASP A 335 -18.94 1.11 -12.49
C ASP A 335 -18.27 0.26 -11.40
N THR A 336 -16.99 0.52 -11.13
CA THR A 336 -16.25 -0.13 -10.04
C THR A 336 -16.93 0.12 -8.69
N VAL A 337 -17.32 1.36 -8.38
CA VAL A 337 -17.98 1.65 -7.08
C VAL A 337 -19.38 1.05 -6.99
N ARG A 338 -20.14 1.00 -8.09
CA ARG A 338 -21.45 0.34 -8.14
C ARG A 338 -21.35 -1.15 -7.84
N VAL A 339 -20.32 -1.82 -8.38
CA VAL A 339 -20.04 -3.22 -8.08
C VAL A 339 -19.63 -3.39 -6.61
N LEU A 340 -18.72 -2.56 -6.09
CA LEU A 340 -18.33 -2.61 -4.66
C LEU A 340 -19.51 -2.43 -3.72
N PHE A 341 -20.44 -1.54 -4.04
CA PHE A 341 -21.66 -1.34 -3.27
C PHE A 341 -22.66 -2.51 -3.36
N THR A 342 -22.66 -3.24 -4.46
CA THR A 342 -23.47 -4.46 -4.59
C THR A 342 -22.85 -5.55 -3.73
N LEU A 343 -21.52 -5.72 -3.82
CA LEU A 343 -20.76 -6.65 -3.00
C LEU A 343 -20.88 -6.34 -1.50
N SER A 344 -20.95 -5.06 -1.10
CA SER A 344 -21.11 -4.70 0.32
C SER A 344 -22.41 -5.20 0.94
N SER A 345 -23.45 -5.43 0.13
CA SER A 345 -24.72 -6.00 0.61
C SER A 345 -24.75 -7.53 0.59
N GLN A 346 -23.83 -8.16 -0.16
CA GLN A 346 -23.78 -9.61 -0.37
C GLN A 346 -22.77 -10.30 0.55
N ILE A 347 -21.59 -9.69 0.73
CA ILE A 347 -20.51 -10.22 1.54
C ILE A 347 -20.90 -10.19 3.02
N LYS A 348 -20.92 -11.38 3.65
CA LYS A 348 -21.15 -11.55 5.10
C LYS A 348 -19.90 -12.05 5.85
N GLU A 349 -18.87 -12.44 5.13
CA GLU A 349 -17.62 -12.94 5.70
C GLU A 349 -16.73 -11.76 6.14
N SER A 350 -16.38 -11.71 7.43
CA SER A 350 -15.61 -10.61 8.02
C SER A 350 -14.22 -10.40 7.38
N ALA A 351 -13.59 -11.47 6.87
CA ALA A 351 -12.33 -11.38 6.17
C ALA A 351 -12.47 -10.64 4.82
N LEU A 352 -13.53 -10.95 4.05
CA LEU A 352 -13.82 -10.28 2.79
C LEU A 352 -14.31 -8.84 3.02
N GLU A 353 -15.05 -8.59 4.09
CA GLU A 353 -15.47 -7.25 4.50
C GLU A 353 -14.25 -6.32 4.77
N MET A 354 -13.20 -6.85 5.39
CA MET A 354 -11.94 -6.11 5.56
C MET A 354 -11.30 -5.74 4.22
N PHE A 355 -11.28 -6.67 3.25
CA PHE A 355 -10.79 -6.39 1.90
C PHE A 355 -11.65 -5.34 1.20
N LEU A 356 -12.98 -5.47 1.27
CA LEU A 356 -13.93 -4.51 0.72
C LEU A 356 -13.72 -3.10 1.23
N SER A 357 -13.60 -2.93 2.55
CA SER A 357 -13.36 -1.62 3.15
C SER A 357 -12.04 -1.00 2.68
N ARG A 358 -10.98 -1.82 2.58
CA ARG A 358 -9.68 -1.38 2.06
C ARG A 358 -9.77 -1.01 0.57
N ILE A 359 -10.56 -1.72 -0.22
CA ILE A 359 -10.76 -1.45 -1.64
C ILE A 359 -11.61 -0.18 -1.83
N LEU A 360 -12.63 0.06 -1.02
CA LEU A 360 -13.39 1.32 -1.00
C LEU A 360 -12.50 2.51 -0.63
N ALA A 361 -11.61 2.35 0.36
CA ALA A 361 -10.61 3.37 0.69
C ALA A 361 -9.64 3.62 -0.49
N SER A 362 -9.18 2.56 -1.17
CA SER A 362 -8.37 2.69 -2.39
C SER A 362 -9.13 3.38 -3.51
N TRP A 363 -10.41 3.07 -3.70
CA TRP A 363 -11.27 3.67 -4.70
C TRP A 363 -11.42 5.17 -4.49
N THR A 364 -11.71 5.59 -3.24
CA THR A 364 -11.83 7.02 -2.92
C THR A 364 -10.52 7.78 -3.13
N ASN A 365 -9.36 7.15 -2.89
CA ASN A 365 -8.06 7.75 -3.24
C ASN A 365 -7.88 7.88 -4.76
N SER A 366 -8.20 6.84 -5.54
CA SER A 366 -8.12 6.90 -7.00
C SER A 366 -9.08 7.97 -7.56
N ALA A 367 -10.27 8.11 -6.98
CA ALA A 367 -11.24 9.13 -7.36
C ALA A 367 -10.69 10.55 -7.13
N ILE A 368 -10.01 10.80 -6.01
CA ILE A 368 -9.32 12.09 -5.75
C ILE A 368 -8.29 12.37 -6.85
N CYS A 369 -7.45 11.39 -7.21
CA CYS A 369 -6.44 11.57 -8.27
C CYS A 369 -7.04 11.87 -9.65
N VAL A 370 -8.20 11.28 -9.97
CA VAL A 370 -8.88 11.52 -11.25
C VAL A 370 -9.56 12.90 -11.25
N LEU A 371 -10.15 13.30 -10.12
CA LEU A 371 -10.97 14.52 -10.01
C LEU A 371 -10.25 15.80 -10.44
N GLU A 372 -8.95 15.91 -10.18
CA GLU A 372 -8.11 17.08 -10.54
C GLU A 372 -8.06 17.37 -12.05
N SER A 373 -8.30 16.37 -12.90
CA SER A 373 -8.23 16.50 -14.38
C SER A 373 -9.49 15.99 -15.09
N SER A 374 -10.57 15.82 -14.31
CA SER A 374 -11.79 15.12 -14.75
C SER A 374 -12.81 16.01 -15.47
N SER A 375 -13.72 15.35 -16.19
CA SER A 375 -14.88 15.97 -16.82
C SER A 375 -15.91 16.49 -15.79
N PRO A 376 -16.75 17.47 -16.17
CA PRO A 376 -17.80 17.98 -15.29
C PRO A 376 -18.84 16.91 -14.92
N SER A 377 -19.11 15.94 -15.79
CA SER A 377 -20.07 14.86 -15.49
C SER A 377 -19.59 13.93 -14.38
N LEU A 378 -18.28 13.66 -14.30
CA LEU A 378 -17.71 12.91 -13.19
C LEU A 378 -17.79 13.73 -11.89
N LYS A 379 -17.50 15.03 -11.95
CA LYS A 379 -17.62 15.95 -10.81
C LYS A 379 -19.05 15.99 -10.27
N ASP A 380 -20.05 16.06 -11.14
CA ASP A 380 -21.46 15.98 -10.74
C ASP A 380 -21.82 14.64 -10.09
N SER A 381 -21.21 13.55 -10.57
CA SER A 381 -21.42 12.21 -10.01
C SER A 381 -20.74 11.99 -8.66
N LEU A 382 -19.71 12.78 -8.34
CA LEU A 382 -18.89 12.66 -7.12
C LEU A 382 -19.04 13.85 -6.16
N ASN A 383 -19.97 14.77 -6.45
CA ASN A 383 -20.30 15.86 -5.55
C ASN A 383 -20.98 15.34 -4.26
N GLY A 384 -21.03 16.16 -3.21
CA GLY A 384 -21.57 15.78 -1.91
C GLY A 384 -23.04 15.35 -1.93
N ASN A 385 -23.82 15.85 -2.90
CA ASN A 385 -25.24 15.54 -3.04
C ASN A 385 -25.52 14.26 -3.84
N SER A 386 -24.48 13.68 -4.46
CA SER A 386 -24.59 12.48 -5.28
C SER A 386 -25.03 11.25 -4.47
N SER A 387 -25.65 10.30 -5.16
CA SER A 387 -26.02 9.01 -4.57
C SER A 387 -24.80 8.20 -4.13
N ILE A 388 -23.65 8.38 -4.79
CA ILE A 388 -22.40 7.69 -4.46
C ILE A 388 -21.87 8.18 -3.11
N ILE A 389 -21.79 9.50 -2.90
CA ILE A 389 -21.34 10.04 -1.61
C ILE A 389 -22.29 9.66 -0.49
N LYS A 390 -23.61 9.72 -0.70
CA LYS A 390 -24.60 9.27 0.28
C LYS A 390 -24.38 7.81 0.69
N ARG A 391 -24.17 6.91 -0.27
CA ARG A 391 -23.94 5.49 0.00
C ARG A 391 -22.58 5.22 0.67
N LEU A 392 -21.55 6.01 0.37
CA LEU A 392 -20.28 5.96 1.10
C LEU A 392 -20.44 6.42 2.56
N LEU A 393 -21.22 7.47 2.82
CA LEU A 393 -21.52 7.93 4.17
C LEU A 393 -22.33 6.88 4.95
N GLU A 394 -23.34 6.28 4.34
CA GLU A 394 -24.09 5.15 4.93
C GLU A 394 -23.16 3.99 5.30
N TYR A 395 -22.21 3.65 4.41
CA TYR A 395 -21.21 2.63 4.69
C TYR A 395 -20.32 3.02 5.88
N VAL A 396 -19.84 4.27 5.96
CA VAL A 396 -19.06 4.77 7.10
C VAL A 396 -19.85 4.65 8.39
N TYR A 397 -21.10 5.13 8.43
CA TYR A 397 -21.95 5.09 9.64
C TYR A 397 -22.31 3.67 10.08
N THR A 398 -22.35 2.72 9.15
CA THR A 398 -22.61 1.32 9.50
C THR A 398 -21.38 0.66 10.13
N HIS A 399 -20.16 1.04 9.72
CA HIS A 399 -18.92 0.31 10.07
C HIS A 399 -17.93 1.08 10.96
N TRP A 400 -18.20 2.34 11.31
CA TRP A 400 -17.30 3.16 12.12
C TRP A 400 -17.06 2.68 13.56
N GLU A 401 -17.92 1.80 14.09
CA GLU A 401 -17.80 1.19 15.42
C GLU A 401 -17.52 -0.31 15.35
N HIS A 402 -17.09 -0.79 14.19
CA HIS A 402 -16.78 -2.21 14.00
C HIS A 402 -15.69 -2.67 14.99
N PRO A 403 -15.78 -3.88 15.58
CA PRO A 403 -14.82 -4.37 16.57
C PRO A 403 -13.38 -4.47 16.05
N LEU A 404 -13.21 -4.66 14.73
CA LEU A 404 -11.90 -4.69 14.08
C LEU A 404 -11.36 -3.29 13.86
N ASP A 405 -10.23 -2.98 14.51
CA ASP A 405 -9.61 -1.65 14.44
C ASP A 405 -9.21 -1.24 13.02
N ALA A 406 -8.72 -2.19 12.22
CA ALA A 406 -8.35 -1.93 10.83
C ALA A 406 -9.54 -1.44 9.99
N LEU A 407 -10.76 -1.92 10.25
CA LEU A 407 -11.97 -1.45 9.57
C LEU A 407 -12.32 -0.01 9.97
N ARG A 408 -12.21 0.33 11.26
CA ARG A 408 -12.39 1.71 11.75
C ARG A 408 -11.39 2.69 11.13
N HIS A 409 -10.16 2.24 10.93
CA HIS A 409 -9.16 3.04 10.23
C HIS A 409 -9.53 3.27 8.75
N GLN A 410 -10.05 2.26 8.05
CA GLN A 410 -10.52 2.41 6.67
C GLN A 410 -11.73 3.36 6.58
N THR A 411 -12.71 3.27 7.50
CA THR A 411 -13.87 4.19 7.49
C THR A 411 -13.45 5.64 7.73
N LYS A 412 -12.46 5.88 8.61
CA LYS A 412 -11.85 7.21 8.77
C LYS A 412 -11.26 7.73 7.46
N ILE A 413 -10.50 6.90 6.75
CA ILE A 413 -9.90 7.28 5.45
C ILE A 413 -11.00 7.60 4.45
N ILE A 414 -12.00 6.72 4.31
CA ILE A 414 -13.12 6.91 3.38
C ILE A 414 -13.82 8.24 3.68
N PHE A 415 -14.15 8.51 4.95
CA PHE A 415 -14.80 9.76 5.35
C PHE A 415 -13.95 11.00 5.01
N ARG A 416 -12.65 10.97 5.33
CA ARG A 416 -11.74 12.06 4.97
C ARG A 416 -11.67 12.27 3.45
N ASN A 417 -11.65 11.18 2.69
CA ASN A 417 -11.56 11.25 1.24
C ASN A 417 -12.87 11.80 0.63
N ILE A 418 -14.05 11.48 1.19
CA ILE A 418 -15.33 12.09 0.79
C ILE A 418 -15.26 13.62 0.88
N LEU A 419 -14.73 14.13 2.00
CA LEU A 419 -14.58 15.58 2.19
C LEU A 419 -13.64 16.18 1.14
N GLN A 420 -12.51 15.52 0.85
CA GLN A 420 -11.56 15.97 -0.17
C GLN A 420 -12.15 15.93 -1.59
N MET A 421 -12.88 14.87 -1.95
CA MET A 421 -13.57 14.76 -3.24
C MET A 421 -14.57 15.90 -3.43
N HIS A 422 -15.33 16.23 -2.38
CA HIS A 422 -16.26 17.36 -2.43
C HIS A 422 -15.55 18.70 -2.64
N GLN A 423 -14.46 18.95 -1.90
CA GLN A 423 -13.65 20.16 -2.06
C GLN A 423 -13.07 20.30 -3.47
N LEU A 424 -12.58 19.21 -4.07
CA LEU A 424 -12.05 19.22 -5.44
C LEU A 424 -13.14 19.49 -6.48
N THR A 425 -14.37 19.05 -6.21
CA THR A 425 -15.52 19.34 -7.06
C THR A 425 -15.92 20.83 -7.02
N LEU A 426 -15.81 21.47 -5.84
CA LEU A 426 -16.14 22.89 -5.67
C LEU A 426 -15.06 23.85 -6.19
N LYS A 427 -13.77 23.50 -6.05
CA LYS A 427 -12.62 24.37 -6.40
C LYS A 427 -12.62 24.88 -7.84
N GLU A 428 -13.26 24.19 -8.78
CA GLU A 428 -13.39 24.64 -10.17
C GLU A 428 -14.75 25.23 -10.53
N ALA A 429 -15.81 24.90 -9.77
CA ALA A 429 -17.13 25.52 -9.95
C ALA A 429 -17.18 26.96 -9.41
N GLU A 430 -16.26 27.33 -8.49
CA GLU A 430 -16.25 28.60 -7.77
C GLU A 430 -15.15 29.60 -8.22
N LEU A 431 -14.76 29.58 -9.50
CA LEU A 431 -14.05 30.75 -10.05
C LEU A 431 -14.90 32.04 -10.03
N ASP A 432 -16.20 31.96 -9.74
CA ASP A 432 -17.11 33.10 -9.80
C ASP A 432 -17.77 33.55 -8.47
N LYS A 433 -17.66 32.85 -7.33
CA LYS A 433 -18.22 33.35 -6.06
C LYS A 433 -17.41 32.94 -4.83
N SER A 434 -16.81 33.94 -4.18
CA SER A 434 -15.95 33.85 -3.01
C SER A 434 -16.68 33.57 -1.68
N ASP A 435 -17.67 32.66 -1.66
CA ASP A 435 -18.40 32.31 -0.45
C ASP A 435 -18.39 30.80 -0.19
N LEU A 436 -17.22 30.29 0.21
CA LEU A 436 -17.05 29.01 0.94
C LEU A 436 -17.91 28.93 2.22
N ALA A 437 -18.66 29.98 2.56
CA ALA A 437 -19.61 30.09 3.65
C ALA A 437 -20.97 29.41 3.38
N ALA A 438 -21.26 28.97 2.15
CA ALA A 438 -22.51 28.31 1.79
C ALA A 438 -22.32 26.90 1.20
N ASP A 439 -21.30 26.16 1.63
CA ASP A 439 -21.23 24.73 1.34
C ASP A 439 -22.33 23.99 2.12
N HIS A 440 -23.48 23.84 1.45
CA HIS A 440 -24.68 23.22 2.01
C HIS A 440 -24.43 21.76 2.43
N PHE A 441 -23.65 21.01 1.66
CA PHE A 441 -23.36 19.62 1.97
C PHE A 441 -22.56 19.50 3.27
N ILE A 442 -21.50 20.28 3.43
CA ILE A 442 -20.69 20.25 4.65
C ILE A 442 -21.48 20.77 5.85
N PHE A 443 -22.32 21.79 5.66
CA PHE A 443 -23.21 22.29 6.70
C PHE A 443 -24.17 21.19 7.18
N GLU A 444 -24.87 20.52 6.27
CA GLU A 444 -25.80 19.42 6.59
C GLU A 444 -25.07 18.23 7.24
N LEU A 445 -23.89 17.87 6.72
CA LEU A 445 -23.07 16.78 7.28
C LEU A 445 -22.64 17.10 8.71
N THR A 446 -22.17 18.33 8.96
CA THR A 446 -21.77 18.78 10.29
C THR A 446 -22.97 18.79 11.24
N GLN A 447 -24.11 19.31 10.80
CA GLN A 447 -25.32 19.35 11.62
C GLN A 447 -25.83 17.93 11.94
N SER A 448 -25.81 17.02 10.95
CA SER A 448 -26.20 15.62 11.12
C SER A 448 -25.33 14.94 12.17
N LEU A 449 -24.00 15.08 12.07
CA LEU A 449 -23.07 14.52 13.04
C LEU A 449 -23.24 15.12 14.44
N LEU A 450 -23.46 16.43 14.55
CA LEU A 450 -23.67 17.08 15.84
C LEU A 450 -24.95 16.64 16.54
N ARG A 451 -26.02 16.33 15.80
CA ARG A 451 -27.30 15.82 16.33
C ARG A 451 -27.21 14.41 16.89
N LEU A 452 -26.22 13.62 16.49
CA LEU A 452 -26.01 12.27 17.02
C LEU A 452 -25.65 12.32 18.51
N GLU A 453 -25.97 11.25 19.24
CA GLU A 453 -25.58 11.11 20.63
C GLU A 453 -24.06 11.08 20.80
N TRP A 454 -23.56 11.70 21.87
CA TRP A 454 -22.12 11.73 22.16
C TRP A 454 -21.55 10.37 22.60
N HIS A 455 -22.38 9.37 22.90
CA HIS A 455 -21.91 8.02 23.22
C HIS A 455 -21.41 7.24 22.00
N ILE A 456 -21.67 7.74 20.78
CA ILE A 456 -21.21 7.12 19.53
C ILE A 456 -19.73 7.48 19.32
N LYS A 457 -18.84 6.51 19.48
CA LYS A 457 -17.38 6.64 19.35
C LYS A 457 -16.97 7.06 17.94
N GLY A 458 -17.66 6.55 16.93
CA GLY A 458 -17.41 6.89 15.51
C GLY A 458 -17.57 8.38 15.20
N LYS A 459 -18.49 9.07 15.90
CA LYS A 459 -18.77 10.50 15.76
C LYS A 459 -17.50 11.35 15.96
N TYR A 460 -16.70 11.03 16.98
CA TYR A 460 -15.49 11.80 17.31
C TYR A 460 -14.47 11.78 16.17
N ILE A 461 -14.34 10.63 15.50
CA ILE A 461 -13.40 10.46 14.38
C ILE A 461 -13.86 11.31 13.18
N CYS A 462 -15.15 11.26 12.83
CA CYS A 462 -15.71 12.06 11.74
C CYS A 462 -15.63 13.57 12.03
N LEU A 463 -15.94 13.99 13.25
CA LEU A 463 -15.79 15.39 13.67
C LEU A 463 -14.32 15.85 13.59
N GLY A 464 -13.37 15.01 13.99
CA GLY A 464 -11.95 15.31 13.83
C GLY A 464 -11.56 15.55 12.38
N CYS A 465 -12.04 14.70 11.45
CA CYS A 465 -11.83 14.88 10.02
C CYS A 465 -12.49 16.17 9.47
N LEU A 466 -13.65 16.56 9.99
CA LEU A 466 -14.28 17.84 9.62
C LEU A 466 -13.46 19.03 10.12
N VAL A 467 -12.93 18.98 11.34
CA VAL A 467 -12.07 20.04 11.87
C VAL A 467 -10.83 20.24 10.98
N ASP A 468 -10.21 19.14 10.55
CA ASP A 468 -9.06 19.19 9.63
C ASP A 468 -9.44 19.76 8.24
N CYS A 469 -10.68 19.57 7.81
CA CYS A 469 -11.16 19.94 6.47
C CYS A 469 -11.64 21.39 6.36
N ILE A 470 -12.48 21.85 7.29
CA ILE A 470 -13.13 23.18 7.24
C ILE A 470 -12.70 24.14 8.36
N GLY A 471 -11.91 23.65 9.32
CA GLY A 471 -11.52 24.39 10.51
C GLY A 471 -12.58 24.37 11.61
N VAL A 472 -12.11 24.56 12.85
CA VAL A 472 -12.95 24.47 14.04
C VAL A 472 -13.93 25.63 14.19
N GLU A 473 -13.64 26.82 13.65
CA GLU A 473 -14.49 28.00 13.83
C GLU A 473 -15.87 27.84 13.22
N ARG A 474 -15.96 27.21 12.04
CA ARG A 474 -17.24 26.93 11.38
C ARG A 474 -18.08 25.96 12.20
N ILE A 475 -17.45 24.98 12.83
CA ILE A 475 -18.12 24.01 13.70
C ILE A 475 -18.61 24.72 14.99
N LEU A 476 -17.78 25.57 15.59
CA LEU A 476 -18.16 26.36 16.77
C LEU A 476 -19.25 27.40 16.47
N ALA A 477 -19.31 27.94 15.25
CA ALA A 477 -20.39 28.82 14.82
C ALA A 477 -21.74 28.10 14.80
N LEU A 478 -21.76 26.80 14.47
CA LEU A 478 -22.97 25.97 14.50
C LEU A 478 -23.35 25.54 15.92
N ALA A 479 -22.37 25.19 16.75
CA ALA A 479 -22.62 24.80 18.14
C ALA A 479 -21.47 25.21 19.06
N LYS A 480 -21.63 26.37 19.71
CA LYS A 480 -20.64 26.93 20.66
C LYS A 480 -20.44 26.08 21.91
N THR A 481 -21.43 25.25 22.27
CA THR A 481 -21.43 24.43 23.49
C THR A 481 -20.74 23.08 23.34
N ILE A 482 -20.19 22.76 22.16
CA ILE A 482 -19.51 21.47 21.89
C ILE A 482 -18.43 21.15 22.95
N PRO A 483 -17.52 22.08 23.33
CA PRO A 483 -16.48 21.77 24.31
C PRO A 483 -17.07 21.32 25.65
N SER A 484 -18.10 22.01 26.14
CA SER A 484 -18.81 21.64 27.38
C SER A 484 -19.47 20.27 27.27
N GLN A 485 -20.19 20.01 26.17
CA GLN A 485 -20.89 18.75 25.95
C GLN A 485 -19.94 17.55 25.88
N ILE A 486 -18.79 17.69 25.23
CA ILE A 486 -17.79 16.61 25.16
C ILE A 486 -17.23 16.33 26.55
N LEU A 487 -16.89 17.38 27.31
CA LEU A 487 -16.33 17.23 28.64
C LEU A 487 -17.34 16.64 29.64
N GLU A 488 -18.65 16.93 29.50
CA GLU A 488 -19.71 16.31 30.31
C GLU A 488 -19.74 14.78 30.16
N VAL A 489 -19.46 14.27 28.95
CA VAL A 489 -19.46 12.83 28.66
C VAL A 489 -18.16 12.13 29.09
N MET A 490 -17.11 12.87 29.44
CA MET A 490 -15.84 12.31 29.94
C MET A 490 -15.95 11.63 31.32
N GLY A 491 -17.15 11.47 31.89
CA GLY A 491 -17.38 10.59 33.04
C GLY A 491 -17.40 9.10 32.67
N ASP A 492 -17.60 8.76 31.40
CA ASP A 492 -17.49 7.39 30.90
C ASP A 492 -16.06 7.12 30.41
N GLN A 493 -15.35 6.25 31.14
CA GLN A 493 -13.98 5.83 30.84
C GLN A 493 -13.79 5.37 29.38
N SER A 494 -14.80 4.76 28.76
CA SER A 494 -14.72 4.23 27.41
C SER A 494 -14.71 5.31 26.32
N LEU A 495 -15.14 6.53 26.66
CA LEU A 495 -15.23 7.68 25.75
C LEU A 495 -14.08 8.68 25.94
N VAL A 496 -13.41 8.65 27.09
CA VAL A 496 -12.31 9.55 27.47
C VAL A 496 -11.23 9.67 26.38
N PRO A 497 -10.70 8.58 25.76
CA PRO A 497 -9.68 8.71 24.73
C PRO A 497 -10.18 9.48 23.49
N TYR A 498 -11.39 9.15 23.02
CA TYR A 498 -12.00 9.77 21.84
C TYR A 498 -12.35 11.25 22.05
N ALA A 499 -12.92 11.55 23.22
CA ALA A 499 -13.26 12.91 23.65
C ALA A 499 -12.00 13.78 23.77
N SER A 500 -10.97 13.26 24.45
CA SER A 500 -9.70 13.96 24.64
C SER A 500 -8.99 14.23 23.31
N ASP A 501 -8.96 13.26 22.39
CA ASP A 501 -8.33 13.42 21.08
C ASP A 501 -9.07 14.43 20.20
N LEU A 502 -10.41 14.41 20.17
CA LEU A 502 -11.18 15.41 19.41
C LEU A 502 -10.97 16.82 19.96
N LEU A 503 -11.07 17.00 21.29
CA LEU A 503 -10.84 18.30 21.90
C LEU A 503 -9.43 18.83 21.59
N GLU A 504 -8.43 17.94 21.61
CA GLU A 504 -7.05 18.29 21.25
C GLU A 504 -6.91 18.78 19.81
N ILE A 505 -7.52 18.09 18.86
CA ILE A 505 -7.55 18.52 17.46
C ILE A 505 -8.22 19.90 17.36
N MET A 506 -9.37 20.08 18.00
CA MET A 506 -10.15 21.31 17.95
C MET A 506 -9.42 22.52 18.56
N PHE A 507 -8.88 22.41 19.78
CA PHE A 507 -8.24 23.57 20.41
C PHE A 507 -6.90 23.95 19.75
N LYS A 508 -6.17 22.97 19.17
CA LYS A 508 -4.94 23.23 18.41
C LYS A 508 -5.27 23.98 17.12
N ASN A 509 -6.28 23.50 16.38
CA ASN A 509 -6.77 24.15 15.16
C ASN A 509 -7.30 25.57 15.46
N HIS A 510 -8.04 25.74 16.56
CA HIS A 510 -8.59 27.04 16.98
C HIS A 510 -7.45 28.02 17.28
N LYS A 511 -6.44 27.55 18.01
CA LYS A 511 -5.27 28.35 18.36
C LYS A 511 -4.49 28.78 17.11
N SER A 512 -4.23 27.86 16.16
CA SER A 512 -3.52 28.21 14.93
C SER A 512 -4.27 29.25 14.10
N HIS A 513 -5.60 29.10 14.01
CA HIS A 513 -6.43 30.00 13.23
C HIS A 513 -6.53 31.39 13.88
N LEU A 514 -6.85 31.47 15.17
CA LEU A 514 -6.92 32.74 15.89
C LEU A 514 -5.58 33.50 15.88
N LYS A 515 -4.45 32.78 16.01
CA LYS A 515 -3.11 33.38 15.87
C LYS A 515 -2.83 33.95 14.49
N SER A 516 -3.39 33.34 13.44
CA SER A 516 -3.20 33.81 12.06
C SER A 516 -4.04 35.06 11.74
N GLN A 517 -5.15 35.27 12.45
CA GLN A 517 -6.07 36.38 12.21
C GLN A 517 -5.86 37.58 13.15
N ALA A 518 -5.34 37.36 14.36
CA ALA A 518 -5.21 38.42 15.37
C ALA A 518 -3.85 39.13 15.31
N VAL A 519 -3.89 40.47 15.30
CA VAL A 519 -2.69 41.34 15.38
C VAL A 519 -2.18 41.48 16.82
N ASP A 520 -3.07 41.34 17.82
CA ASP A 520 -2.79 41.49 19.25
C ASP A 520 -3.12 40.22 20.05
N SER A 521 -2.70 40.16 21.33
CA SER A 521 -2.93 39.03 22.26
C SER A 521 -4.39 38.77 22.67
N THR A 522 -5.36 39.49 22.09
CA THR A 522 -6.81 39.36 22.37
C THR A 522 -7.40 38.00 21.96
N TRP A 523 -6.68 37.23 21.13
CA TRP A 523 -7.07 35.86 20.80
C TRP A 523 -7.04 34.91 22.00
N ILE A 524 -6.20 35.20 22.99
CA ILE A 524 -6.01 34.36 24.18
C ILE A 524 -7.31 34.30 24.99
N ASP A 525 -7.97 35.45 25.18
CA ASP A 525 -9.22 35.54 25.95
C ASP A 525 -10.35 34.74 25.29
N LYS A 526 -10.52 34.85 23.97
CA LYS A 526 -11.52 34.06 23.22
C LYS A 526 -11.24 32.56 23.27
N TRP A 527 -9.96 32.18 23.20
CA TRP A 527 -9.55 30.79 23.30
C TRP A 527 -9.76 30.24 24.72
N HIS A 528 -9.46 31.03 25.76
CA HIS A 528 -9.71 30.68 27.17
C HIS A 528 -11.21 30.56 27.47
N GLU A 529 -12.04 31.48 26.97
CA GLU A 529 -13.50 31.40 27.11
C GLU A 529 -14.06 30.10 26.52
N THR A 530 -13.55 29.68 25.36
CA THR A 530 -14.05 28.50 24.64
C THR A 530 -13.58 27.18 25.27
N TRP A 531 -12.31 27.08 25.68
CA TRP A 531 -11.69 25.79 26.04
C TRP A 531 -11.35 25.62 27.52
N VAL A 532 -11.14 26.74 28.24
CA VAL A 532 -10.72 26.74 29.65
C VAL A 532 -11.92 27.00 30.57
N SER A 533 -12.87 27.85 30.19
CA SER A 533 -14.07 28.09 31.01
C SER A 533 -14.90 26.81 31.25
N PRO A 534 -15.21 25.98 30.23
CA PRO A 534 -15.93 24.71 30.45
C PRO A 534 -15.15 23.71 31.32
N LEU A 535 -13.83 23.69 31.19
CA LEU A 535 -12.94 22.88 32.01
C LEU A 535 -13.03 23.28 33.49
N LEU A 536 -12.95 24.57 33.78
CA LEU A 536 -13.04 25.09 35.14
C LEU A 536 -14.41 24.78 35.77
N TYR A 537 -15.48 24.84 34.99
CA TYR A 537 -16.81 24.45 35.45
C TYR A 537 -16.85 22.99 35.94
N ILE A 538 -16.27 22.05 35.19
CA ILE A 538 -16.24 20.63 35.57
C ILE A 538 -15.30 20.36 36.74
N LEU A 539 -14.15 21.04 36.79
CA LEU A 539 -13.25 20.95 37.95
C LEU A 539 -13.91 21.45 39.25
N CYS A 540 -14.83 22.41 39.16
CA CYS A 540 -15.59 22.90 40.31
C CYS A 540 -16.77 21.99 40.64
N GLU A 541 -17.65 21.74 39.68
CA GLU A 541 -19.00 21.21 39.88
C GLU A 541 -19.21 19.76 39.38
N GLY A 542 -18.22 19.17 38.68
CA GLY A 542 -18.32 17.82 38.12
C GLY A 542 -18.26 16.69 39.16
N ASN A 543 -18.60 15.47 38.74
CA ASN A 543 -18.45 14.28 39.58
C ASN A 543 -16.96 13.87 39.74
N LEU A 544 -16.66 12.96 40.68
CA LEU A 544 -15.28 12.58 40.98
C LEU A 544 -14.56 11.93 39.78
N ASP A 545 -15.27 11.08 39.04
CA ASP A 545 -14.71 10.36 37.89
C ASP A 545 -14.39 11.32 36.73
N GLN A 546 -15.32 12.21 36.37
CA GLN A 546 -15.11 13.29 35.39
C GLN A 546 -13.92 14.15 35.78
N LYS A 547 -13.82 14.55 37.05
CA LYS A 547 -12.70 15.36 37.54
C LYS A 547 -11.37 14.64 37.35
N SER A 548 -11.28 13.37 37.74
CA SER A 548 -10.06 12.56 37.55
C SER A 548 -9.70 12.46 36.07
N TYR A 549 -10.64 12.05 35.22
CA TYR A 549 -10.35 11.84 33.79
C TYR A 549 -10.01 13.13 33.05
N VAL A 550 -10.63 14.25 33.40
CA VAL A 550 -10.30 15.55 32.81
C VAL A 550 -8.90 16.02 33.25
N ILE A 551 -8.52 15.80 34.51
CA ILE A 551 -7.17 16.09 35.02
C ILE A 551 -6.12 15.19 34.36
N ASP A 552 -6.43 13.91 34.15
CA ASP A 552 -5.47 12.93 33.63
C ASP A 552 -5.28 13.05 32.10
N TYR A 553 -6.37 13.29 31.35
CA TYR A 553 -6.36 13.17 29.88
C TYR A 553 -6.53 14.49 29.12
N TYR A 554 -7.17 15.52 29.68
CA TYR A 554 -7.45 16.77 28.97
C TYR A 554 -6.54 17.91 29.42
N LEU A 555 -6.41 18.13 30.74
CA LEU A 555 -5.60 19.21 31.31
C LEU A 555 -4.13 19.19 30.83
N PRO A 556 -3.42 18.05 30.77
CA PRO A 556 -2.03 18.04 30.33
C PRO A 556 -1.91 18.44 28.86
N LYS A 557 -2.84 17.98 28.01
CA LYS A 557 -2.86 18.32 26.58
C LYS A 557 -3.15 19.81 26.36
N LEU A 558 -4.07 20.38 27.14
CA LEU A 558 -4.40 21.80 27.09
C LEU A 558 -3.21 22.68 27.51
N LEU A 559 -2.57 22.35 28.63
CA LEU A 559 -1.42 23.11 29.13
C LEU A 559 -0.19 22.97 28.21
N ASN A 560 0.03 21.79 27.62
CA ASN A 560 1.06 21.60 26.59
C ASN A 560 0.77 22.46 25.36
N CYS A 561 -0.49 22.66 25.00
CA CYS A 561 -0.86 23.54 23.90
C CYS A 561 -0.67 25.02 24.25
N ASN A 562 -1.09 25.44 25.44
CA ASN A 562 -0.99 26.84 25.89
C ASN A 562 -0.67 26.96 27.39
N PRO A 563 0.62 27.06 27.77
CA PRO A 563 1.05 27.11 29.19
C PRO A 563 0.49 28.30 29.97
N GLU A 564 0.28 29.43 29.30
CA GLU A 564 -0.29 30.67 29.88
C GLU A 564 -1.71 30.48 30.42
N SER A 565 -2.39 29.38 30.06
CA SER A 565 -3.72 29.05 30.59
C SER A 565 -3.69 28.73 32.08
N LEU A 566 -2.55 28.28 32.63
CA LEU A 566 -2.43 27.96 34.05
C LEU A 566 -2.67 29.21 34.92
N SER A 567 -2.06 30.34 34.58
CA SER A 567 -2.20 31.59 35.36
C SER A 567 -3.64 32.11 35.31
N TYR A 568 -4.28 31.99 34.16
CA TYR A 568 -5.70 32.31 33.98
C TYR A 568 -6.61 31.41 34.83
N MET A 569 -6.38 30.09 34.81
CA MET A 569 -7.13 29.14 35.62
C MET A 569 -7.00 29.42 37.12
N VAL A 570 -5.78 29.67 37.61
CA VAL A 570 -5.52 29.99 39.02
C VAL A 570 -6.27 31.26 39.43
N LYS A 571 -6.23 32.31 38.60
CA LYS A 571 -6.93 33.58 38.87
C LYS A 571 -8.44 33.39 39.01
N ILE A 572 -9.05 32.60 38.12
CA ILE A 572 -10.50 32.33 38.18
C ILE A 572 -10.85 31.46 39.39
N LEU A 573 -10.07 30.41 39.67
CA LEU A 573 -10.30 29.55 40.82
C LEU A 573 -10.19 30.32 42.13
N GLN A 574 -9.19 31.19 42.28
CA GLN A 574 -9.05 32.09 43.44
C GLN A 574 -10.26 33.01 43.58
N THR A 575 -10.66 33.70 42.50
CA THR A 575 -11.84 34.58 42.51
C THR A 575 -13.13 33.83 42.87
N SER A 576 -13.27 32.58 42.41
CA SER A 576 -14.43 31.74 42.73
C SER A 576 -14.41 31.24 44.19
N ALA A 577 -13.22 30.95 44.73
CA ALA A 577 -13.03 30.57 46.12
C ALA A 577 -13.31 31.76 47.05
N ASP A 578 -12.91 32.96 46.65
CA ASP A 578 -13.19 34.23 47.35
C ASP A 578 -14.69 34.57 47.32
N ALA A 579 -15.36 34.34 46.19
CA ALA A 579 -16.81 34.50 46.07
C ALA A 579 -17.61 33.44 46.86
N LYS A 580 -17.13 32.19 46.93
CA LYS A 580 -17.72 31.11 47.75
C LYS A 580 -17.41 31.28 49.25
N THR A 581 -16.28 31.85 49.64
CA THR A 581 -15.97 32.19 51.05
C THR A 581 -16.81 33.35 51.58
N GLY A 582 -17.40 34.18 50.72
CA GLY A 582 -18.50 35.08 51.09
C GLY A 582 -19.79 34.34 51.55
N LYS A 583 -19.90 33.02 51.32
CA LYS A 583 -21.06 32.22 51.74
C LYS A 583 -20.76 30.93 52.50
N LYS A 584 -19.53 30.44 52.59
CA LYS A 584 -19.10 29.44 53.58
C LYS A 584 -17.59 29.21 53.50
N VAL A 585 -16.92 29.57 54.58
CA VAL A 585 -15.72 28.87 55.08
C VAL A 585 -15.94 27.35 54.95
N ILE A 586 -14.89 26.61 54.62
CA ILE A 586 -14.75 25.13 54.49
C ILE A 586 -14.59 24.68 53.03
N PHE A 587 -13.34 24.55 52.57
CA PHE A 587 -12.79 23.35 51.92
C PHE A 587 -11.27 23.56 51.70
N PHE A 588 -10.50 23.36 52.77
CA PHE A 588 -9.05 23.14 52.67
C PHE A 588 -8.84 21.65 52.44
N CYS A 589 -8.08 21.29 51.40
CA CYS A 589 -7.20 20.13 51.24
C CYS A 589 -7.22 19.60 49.79
N LEU A 590 -6.22 20.01 49.00
CA LEU A 590 -5.69 19.25 47.87
C LEU A 590 -4.17 19.49 47.86
N PHE A 591 -3.45 18.57 48.47
CA PHE A 591 -2.08 18.19 48.15
C PHE A 591 -2.11 16.71 47.79
#